data_AF-A0A354CPJ1-F1
#
_entry.id   AF-A0A354CPJ1-F1
#
_cell.length_a   1.000
_cell.length_b   1.000
_cell.length_c   1.000
_cell.angle_alpha   90.00
_cell.angle_beta   90.00
_cell.angle_gamma   90.00
#
_symmetry.space_group_name_H-M   'P 1'
#
loop_
_entity.id
_entity.type
_entity.pdbx_description
1 polymer ?
#
loop_
_entity_poly.entity_id
_entity_poly.type
_entity_poly.pdbx_seq_one_letter_code
_entity_poly.pdbx_strand_id
1 'polypeptide(L)'
;TPWNKDRILVDPFCGSGTFPIEAAMMAASIAPGMNRTFTAMKWDNIIPPAEWDAVIEEAKDMVNLDIDVDIQGYDIDDEVLKVARMNAARFGVDKLIHFQKRDVRELSHPK
;
A
#
# COMPACT_ATOMS: atom_id res chain seq x y z
N THR A 1 13.04 9.56 0.71
CA THR A 1 13.19 9.56 2.18
C THR A 1 14.10 8.40 2.55
N PRO A 2 14.70 8.33 3.75
CA PRO A 2 15.51 7.17 4.16
C PRO A 2 14.68 5.99 4.71
N TRP A 3 13.36 5.97 4.50
CA TRP A 3 12.52 4.89 4.98
C TRP A 3 12.74 3.61 4.15
N ASN A 4 12.69 2.46 4.81
CA ASN A 4 12.68 1.12 4.21
C ASN A 4 11.81 0.20 5.08
N LYS A 5 11.50 -1.01 4.59
CA LYS A 5 10.60 -1.95 5.26
C LYS A 5 11.05 -2.42 6.66
N ASP A 6 12.35 -2.30 6.97
CA ASP A 6 12.92 -2.67 8.27
C ASP A 6 12.79 -1.54 9.31
N ARG A 7 12.19 -0.41 8.94
CA ARG A 7 11.97 0.75 9.81
C ARG A 7 10.49 0.99 10.05
N ILE A 8 10.19 1.32 11.30
CA ILE A 8 8.84 1.73 11.72
C ILE A 8 8.41 2.96 10.91
N LEU A 9 7.18 2.91 10.39
CA LEU A 9 6.47 4.04 9.81
C LEU A 9 5.25 4.36 10.66
N VAL A 10 5.12 5.63 11.07
CA VAL A 10 3.93 6.12 11.76
C VAL A 10 3.41 7.35 11.02
N ASP A 11 2.15 7.30 10.60
CA ASP A 11 1.39 8.46 10.16
C ASP A 11 0.33 8.80 11.22
N PRO A 12 0.52 9.87 12.02
CA PRO A 12 -0.40 10.21 13.11
C PRO A 12 -1.68 10.96 12.65
N PHE A 13 -1.79 11.28 11.36
CA PHE A 13 -2.93 11.98 10.76
C PHE A 13 -3.29 11.33 9.42
N CYS A 14 -3.42 10.01 9.42
CA CYS A 14 -3.39 9.20 8.22
C CYS A 14 -4.59 9.40 7.30
N GLY A 15 -5.69 10.01 7.78
CA GLY A 15 -6.90 10.22 7.00
C GLY A 15 -7.35 8.92 6.32
N SER A 16 -7.41 8.94 4.98
CA SER A 16 -7.81 7.80 4.15
C SER A 16 -6.72 6.73 3.97
N GLY A 17 -5.60 6.84 4.68
CA GLY A 17 -4.55 5.81 4.75
C GLY A 17 -3.53 5.82 3.62
N THR A 18 -3.45 6.88 2.79
CA THR A 18 -2.61 6.89 1.59
C THR A 18 -1.14 6.61 1.89
N PHE A 19 -0.52 7.30 2.85
CA PHE A 19 0.90 7.08 3.16
C PHE A 19 1.19 5.67 3.71
N PRO A 20 0.43 5.14 4.70
CA PRO A 20 0.57 3.76 5.13
C PRO A 20 0.38 2.73 4.00
N ILE A 21 -0.59 2.94 3.10
CA ILE A 21 -0.89 2.02 2.00
C ILE A 21 0.25 1.99 0.98
N GLU A 22 0.73 3.15 0.54
CA GLU A 22 1.85 3.22 -0.40
C GLU A 22 3.12 2.61 0.21
N ALA A 23 3.38 2.83 1.51
CA ALA A 23 4.49 2.20 2.20
C ALA A 23 4.35 0.67 2.27
N ALA A 24 3.16 0.15 2.56
CA ALA A 24 2.91 -1.28 2.58
C ALA A 24 3.07 -1.91 1.19
N MET A 25 2.58 -1.24 0.14
CA MET A 25 2.78 -1.68 -1.25
C MET A 25 4.26 -1.71 -1.63
N MET A 26 5.03 -0.67 -1.26
CA MET A 26 6.48 -0.65 -1.48
C MET A 26 7.20 -1.77 -0.72
N ALA A 27 6.82 -2.04 0.53
CA ALA A 27 7.43 -3.08 1.34
C ALA A 27 7.15 -4.49 0.78
N ALA A 28 5.94 -4.70 0.27
CA ALA A 28 5.47 -5.94 -0.33
C ALA A 28 5.82 -6.08 -1.82
N SER A 29 6.60 -5.15 -2.38
CA SER A 29 6.98 -5.14 -3.81
C SER A 29 5.78 -5.16 -4.77
N ILE A 30 4.64 -4.60 -4.36
CA ILE A 30 3.44 -4.52 -5.20
C ILE A 30 3.62 -3.39 -6.21
N ALA A 31 3.56 -3.72 -7.50
CA ALA A 31 3.66 -2.72 -8.54
C ALA A 31 2.43 -1.76 -8.50
N PRO A 32 2.63 -0.43 -8.57
CA PRO A 32 1.54 0.55 -8.47
C PRO A 32 0.53 0.44 -9.64
N GLY A 33 0.95 -0.14 -10.75
CA GLY A 33 0.12 -0.40 -11.93
C GLY A 33 -0.73 -1.67 -11.86
N MET A 34 -0.54 -2.54 -10.86
CA MET A 34 -1.06 -3.91 -10.89
C MET A 34 -2.59 -4.02 -10.96
N ASN A 35 -3.31 -3.06 -10.36
CA ASN A 35 -4.78 -3.02 -10.33
C ASN A 35 -5.38 -1.96 -11.26
N ARG A 36 -4.68 -1.57 -12.33
CA ARG A 36 -5.18 -0.61 -13.33
C ARG A 36 -4.77 -0.98 -14.74
N THR A 37 -5.53 -0.48 -15.71
CA THR A 37 -5.21 -0.60 -17.14
C THR A 37 -4.62 0.70 -17.67
N PHE A 38 -3.79 0.60 -18.71
CA PHE A 38 -3.20 1.74 -19.40
C PHE A 38 -3.73 1.83 -20.83
N THR A 39 -3.88 3.04 -21.36
CA THR A 39 -4.37 3.26 -22.74
C THR A 39 -3.49 2.54 -23.78
N ALA A 40 -2.18 2.48 -23.54
CA ALA A 40 -1.22 1.83 -24.43
C ALA A 40 -1.41 0.31 -24.56
N MET A 41 -2.13 -0.33 -23.62
CA MET A 41 -2.47 -1.77 -23.70
C MET A 41 -3.41 -2.11 -24.86
N LYS A 42 -4.01 -1.11 -25.51
CA LYS A 42 -4.88 -1.27 -26.68
C LYS A 42 -4.18 -0.94 -28.00
N TRP A 43 -2.90 -0.56 -27.95
CA TRP A 43 -2.12 -0.18 -29.13
C TRP A 43 -1.43 -1.40 -29.72
N ASP A 44 -2.23 -2.35 -30.19
CA ASP A 44 -1.77 -3.68 -30.65
C ASP A 44 -0.85 -3.60 -31.88
N ASN A 45 -0.83 -2.45 -32.55
CA ASN A 45 0.08 -2.15 -33.67
C ASN A 45 1.46 -1.61 -33.23
N ILE A 46 1.66 -1.34 -31.93
CA ILE A 46 2.91 -0.83 -31.37
C ILE A 46 3.54 -1.84 -30.42
N ILE A 47 2.74 -2.40 -29.50
CA ILE A 47 3.20 -3.35 -28.48
C ILE A 47 2.32 -4.61 -28.58
N PRO A 48 2.89 -5.80 -28.81
CA PRO A 48 2.12 -7.04 -28.80
C PRO A 48 1.44 -7.26 -27.43
N PRO A 49 0.17 -7.74 -27.38
CA PRO A 49 -0.50 -8.02 -26.11
C PRO A 49 0.28 -8.95 -25.16
N ALA A 50 1.02 -9.91 -25.73
CA ALA A 50 1.84 -10.85 -24.96
C ALA A 50 2.94 -10.16 -24.11
N GLU A 51 3.46 -9.00 -24.53
CA GLU A 51 4.44 -8.26 -23.75
C GLU A 51 3.81 -7.64 -22.49
N TRP A 52 2.54 -7.20 -22.58
CA TRP A 52 1.79 -6.71 -21.43
C TRP A 52 1.50 -7.83 -20.44
N ASP A 53 1.10 -9.01 -20.93
CA ASP A 53 0.88 -10.17 -20.09
C ASP A 53 2.17 -10.59 -19.37
N ALA A 54 3.30 -10.62 -20.09
CA ALA A 54 4.60 -10.98 -19.52
C ALA A 54 5.03 -10.06 -18.36
N VAL A 55 4.92 -8.74 -18.52
CA VAL A 55 5.30 -7.79 -17.43
C VAL A 55 4.31 -7.81 -16.27
N ILE A 56 3.04 -8.14 -16.51
CA ILE A 56 2.05 -8.31 -15.43
C ILE A 56 2.38 -9.56 -14.61
N GLU A 57 2.74 -10.68 -15.25
CA GLU A 57 3.16 -11.89 -14.55
C GLU A 57 4.47 -11.66 -13.77
N GLU A 58 5.48 -11.00 -14.37
CA GLU A 58 6.70 -10.62 -13.66
C GLU A 58 6.38 -9.78 -12.41
N ALA A 59 5.48 -8.80 -12.53
CA ALA A 59 5.09 -7.98 -11.39
C ALA A 59 4.41 -8.80 -10.29
N LYS A 60 3.57 -9.79 -10.64
CA LYS A 60 2.92 -10.69 -9.67
C LYS A 60 3.92 -11.56 -8.94
N ASP A 61 4.91 -12.10 -9.65
CA ASP A 61 5.96 -12.95 -9.08
C ASP A 61 6.84 -12.21 -8.06
N MET A 62 6.94 -10.88 -8.19
CA MET A 62 7.70 -10.03 -7.26
C MET A 62 6.97 -9.75 -5.95
N VAL A 63 5.65 -9.95 -5.87
CA VAL A 63 4.86 -9.62 -4.68
C VAL A 63 5.24 -10.53 -3.51
N ASN A 64 5.56 -9.91 -2.37
CA ASN A 64 5.82 -10.62 -1.13
C ASN A 64 4.97 -10.07 0.02
N LEU A 65 3.91 -10.81 0.37
CA LEU A 65 3.05 -10.49 1.52
C LEU A 65 3.53 -11.15 2.83
N ASP A 66 4.49 -12.06 2.77
CA ASP A 66 5.11 -12.70 3.94
C ASP A 66 6.34 -11.87 4.37
N ILE A 67 6.06 -10.68 4.87
CA ILE A 67 7.06 -9.72 5.36
C ILE A 67 6.67 -9.24 6.76
N ASP A 68 7.68 -9.05 7.60
CA ASP A 68 7.51 -8.41 8.91
C ASP A 68 7.78 -6.91 8.77
N VAL A 69 6.73 -6.10 8.95
CA VAL A 69 6.78 -4.63 8.83
C VAL A 69 5.96 -3.98 9.93
N ASP A 70 6.40 -2.81 10.36
CA ASP A 70 5.69 -2.01 11.36
C ASP A 70 5.21 -0.68 10.74
N ILE A 71 3.99 -0.71 10.21
CA ILE A 71 3.34 0.43 9.57
C ILE A 71 2.07 0.77 10.35
N GLN A 72 1.99 1.99 10.85
CA GLN A 72 0.90 2.46 11.71
C GLN A 72 0.26 3.73 11.14
N GLY A 73 -1.06 3.76 11.12
CA GLY A 73 -1.86 4.93 10.74
C GLY A 73 -2.86 5.27 11.83
N TYR A 74 -2.83 6.52 12.29
CA TYR A 74 -3.76 7.03 13.29
C TYR A 74 -4.55 8.21 12.75
N ASP A 75 -5.80 8.33 13.18
CA ASP A 75 -6.61 9.53 12.96
C ASP A 75 -7.62 9.69 14.09
N ILE A 76 -8.14 10.90 14.28
CA ILE A 76 -9.19 11.18 15.27
C ILE A 76 -10.58 10.85 14.73
N ASP A 77 -10.75 10.87 13.40
CA ASP A 77 -12.02 10.59 12.73
C ASP A 77 -12.17 9.08 12.47
N ASP A 78 -13.24 8.48 12.99
CA ASP A 78 -13.50 7.05 12.80
C ASP A 78 -13.99 6.73 11.38
N GLU A 79 -14.71 7.66 10.73
CA GLU A 79 -15.24 7.45 9.39
C GLU A 79 -14.11 7.41 8.36
N VAL A 80 -13.10 8.26 8.50
CA VAL A 80 -11.95 8.26 7.59
C VAL A 80 -11.10 6.99 7.76
N LEU A 81 -11.00 6.44 8.98
CA LEU A 81 -10.32 5.18 9.23
C LEU A 81 -11.06 3.97 8.66
N LYS A 82 -12.40 4.01 8.55
CA LYS A 82 -13.15 2.99 7.80
C LYS A 82 -12.74 3.02 6.33
N VAL A 83 -12.64 4.21 5.74
CA VAL A 83 -12.17 4.40 4.36
C VAL A 83 -10.73 3.90 4.20
N ALA A 84 -9.84 4.20 5.16
CA ALA A 84 -8.46 3.72 5.14
C ALA A 84 -8.35 2.20 5.12
N ARG A 85 -9.10 1.50 5.97
CA ARG A 85 -9.12 0.03 6.00
C ARG A 85 -9.69 -0.56 4.71
N MET A 86 -10.76 0.04 4.16
CA MET A 86 -11.33 -0.38 2.88
C MET A 86 -10.33 -0.20 1.72
N ASN A 87 -9.60 0.91 1.71
CA ASN A 87 -8.57 1.16 0.70
C ASN A 87 -7.43 0.15 0.82
N ALA A 88 -6.93 -0.11 2.03
CA ALA A 88 -5.86 -1.08 2.25
C ALA A 88 -6.27 -2.50 1.80
N ALA A 89 -7.51 -2.91 2.11
CA ALA A 89 -8.05 -4.20 1.66
C ALA A 89 -8.16 -4.29 0.13
N ARG A 90 -8.53 -3.19 -0.54
CA ARG A 90 -8.59 -3.13 -2.01
C ARG A 90 -7.22 -3.34 -2.67
N PHE A 91 -6.14 -2.95 -2.01
CA PHE A 91 -4.76 -3.18 -2.46
C PHE A 91 -4.13 -4.45 -1.88
N GLY A 92 -4.85 -5.21 -1.05
CA GLY A 92 -4.37 -6.47 -0.47
C GLY A 92 -3.31 -6.30 0.63
N VAL A 93 -3.22 -5.12 1.24
CA VAL A 93 -2.20 -4.77 2.24
C VAL A 93 -2.78 -4.48 3.63
N ASP A 94 -4.06 -4.79 3.87
CA ASP A 94 -4.76 -4.54 5.14
C ASP A 94 -4.12 -5.24 6.34
N LYS A 95 -3.47 -6.38 6.11
CA LYS A 95 -2.78 -7.15 7.17
C LYS A 95 -1.41 -6.58 7.53
N LEU A 96 -0.86 -5.68 6.71
CA LEU A 96 0.47 -5.08 6.90
C LEU A 96 0.42 -3.74 7.65
N ILE A 97 -0.79 -3.21 7.90
CA ILE A 97 -0.99 -1.87 8.44
C ILE A 97 -1.88 -1.90 9.68
N HIS A 98 -1.42 -1.27 10.75
CA HIS A 98 -2.24 -1.03 11.93
C HIS A 98 -2.95 0.33 11.83
N PHE A 99 -4.26 0.31 11.58
CA PHE A 99 -5.10 1.51 11.64
C PHE A 99 -5.89 1.59 12.95
N GLN A 100 -5.75 2.69 13.69
CA GLN A 100 -6.47 2.89 14.95
C GLN A 100 -6.91 4.35 15.13
N LYS A 101 -8.09 4.54 15.72
CA LYS A 101 -8.52 5.85 16.18
C LYS A 101 -7.67 6.30 17.37
N ARG A 102 -6.95 7.41 17.21
CA ARG A 102 -6.09 7.96 18.26
C ARG A 102 -5.82 9.43 18.00
N ASP A 103 -5.89 10.26 19.05
CA ASP A 103 -5.38 11.63 19.00
C ASP A 103 -3.85 11.60 19.03
N VAL A 104 -3.19 12.44 18.22
CA VAL A 104 -1.73 12.59 18.21
C VAL A 104 -1.15 12.87 19.59
N ARG A 105 -1.90 13.52 20.50
CA ARG A 105 -1.48 13.79 21.88
C ARG A 105 -1.28 12.51 22.70
N GLU A 106 -1.94 11.42 22.32
CA GLU A 106 -1.83 10.10 22.94
C GLU A 106 -0.87 9.17 22.18
N LEU A 107 -0.17 9.70 21.16
CA LEU A 107 0.77 8.92 20.37
C LEU A 107 1.91 8.45 21.27
N SER A 108 1.99 7.13 21.42
CA SER A 108 3.10 6.43 22.06
C SER A 108 3.45 5.22 21.24
N HIS A 109 4.75 4.93 21.18
CA HIS A 109 5.27 3.69 20.64
C HIS A 109 5.88 2.90 21.81
N PRO A 110 5.49 1.63 22.03
CA PRO A 110 5.98 0.85 23.16
C PRO A 110 7.44 0.39 23.04
N LYS A 111 8.15 0.71 21.95
CA LYS A 111 9.60 0.55 21.83
C LYS A 111 10.32 1.88 21.95
#